data_AF-A0A966U2D1-F1
#
_entry.id   AF-A0A966U2D1-F1
#
_cell.length_a   1.000
_cell.length_b   1.000
_cell.length_c   1.000
_cell.angle_alpha   90.00
_cell.angle_beta   90.00
_cell.angle_gamma   90.00
#
_symmetry.space_group_name_H-M   'P 1'
#
loop_
_entity.id
_entity.type
_entity.pdbx_description
1 polymer ?
#
loop_
_entity_poly.entity_id
_entity_poly.type
_entity_poly.pdbx_seq_one_letter_code
_entity_poly.pdbx_strand_id
1 'polypeptide(L)'
;EMMLQLGFCSGIENYSRHIDGREAGSAPNCLLDYFPEDFLCVIDESHITVPQIGAMYEGDASRKRTLIEHGFRLPSALDNRPLTFKEFLERTPQKVYLSATPGPYELDKTGGEYVEQVIRPTGLVDPKIVVKPIKNQIDDLIGEIKQRVEKDERVLVTTLTKKMAEDLTDYLSEAGLEVRYLHSEVDTLRRVELLRELRMGEYDVLIGINLLREGLDLPEVSLVAILDADKEGFLRSARSLIQTIGRAARNVSGEVHMYADNLTDSMKQAIDETNRRRAKQVSYNEKMGIDPQPLRKKIADITDLIAKESDDTESLLKRGRKAESATPVGVHSKTLVALPRAELLGLIDS
;
A
#
# COMPACT_ATOMS: atom_id res chain seq x y z
N GLU A 1 -42.39 -3.81 -1.39
CA GLU A 1 -43.05 -3.25 -0.19
C GLU A 1 -42.28 -2.07 0.39
N MET A 2 -41.06 -2.25 0.91
CA MET A 2 -40.26 -1.14 1.49
C MET A 2 -40.08 0.06 0.54
N MET A 3 -39.72 -0.17 -0.73
CA MET A 3 -39.60 0.94 -1.71
C MET A 3 -40.92 1.70 -1.94
N LEU A 4 -42.08 1.06 -1.84
CA LEU A 4 -43.38 1.71 -2.01
C LEU A 4 -43.79 2.52 -0.77
N GLN A 5 -43.43 2.04 0.42
CA GLN A 5 -43.83 2.68 1.69
C GLN A 5 -42.85 3.76 2.15
N LEU A 6 -41.55 3.54 1.95
CA LEU A 6 -40.47 4.36 2.52
C LEU A 6 -39.63 5.08 1.46
N GLY A 7 -39.82 4.77 0.17
CA GLY A 7 -38.94 5.26 -0.90
C GLY A 7 -37.51 4.70 -0.84
N PHE A 8 -37.25 3.72 0.03
CA PHE A 8 -35.92 3.12 0.22
C PHE A 8 -36.02 1.65 0.66
N CYS A 9 -34.98 0.88 0.41
CA CYS A 9 -34.75 -0.43 1.03
C CYS A 9 -33.25 -0.69 1.19
N SER A 10 -32.87 -1.57 2.13
CA SER A 10 -31.48 -1.99 2.23
C SER A 10 -31.03 -2.70 0.95
N GLY A 11 -29.85 -2.34 0.44
CA GLY A 11 -29.33 -2.86 -0.82
C GLY A 11 -30.02 -2.29 -2.07
N ILE A 12 -30.57 -1.07 -2.01
CA ILE A 12 -31.29 -0.44 -3.12
C ILE A 12 -30.43 -0.30 -4.39
N GLU A 13 -29.11 -0.20 -4.24
CA GLU A 13 -28.16 -0.11 -5.35
C GLU A 13 -28.23 -1.31 -6.31
N ASN A 14 -28.68 -2.48 -5.83
CA ASN A 14 -28.87 -3.67 -6.67
C ASN A 14 -29.98 -3.49 -7.72
N TYR A 15 -30.79 -2.44 -7.59
CA TYR A 15 -31.84 -2.05 -8.53
C TYR A 15 -31.48 -0.81 -9.35
N SER A 16 -30.24 -0.32 -9.27
CA SER A 16 -29.80 0.95 -9.89
C SER A 16 -30.18 1.05 -11.36
N ARG A 17 -29.95 0.00 -12.15
CA ARG A 17 -30.35 -0.05 -13.57
C ARG A 17 -31.83 0.28 -13.79
N HIS A 18 -32.73 -0.30 -13.00
CA HIS A 18 -34.17 -0.09 -13.15
C HIS A 18 -34.59 1.31 -12.69
N ILE A 19 -33.94 1.82 -11.64
CA ILE A 19 -34.18 3.18 -11.13
C ILE A 19 -33.73 4.22 -12.15
N ASP A 20 -32.56 4.02 -12.75
CA ASP A 20 -31.99 4.90 -13.77
C ASP A 20 -32.68 4.75 -15.15
N GLY A 21 -33.55 3.74 -15.33
CA GLY A 21 -34.17 3.44 -16.62
C GLY A 21 -33.19 2.96 -17.70
N ARG A 22 -32.04 2.41 -17.31
CA ARG A 22 -30.98 1.98 -18.22
C ARG A 22 -31.27 0.62 -18.86
N GLU A 23 -30.72 0.38 -20.04
CA GLU A 23 -30.78 -0.93 -20.70
C GLU A 23 -29.93 -1.98 -19.98
N ALA A 24 -30.27 -3.26 -20.15
CA ALA A 24 -29.51 -4.39 -19.60
C ALA A 24 -28.08 -4.42 -20.16
N GLY A 25 -27.09 -4.66 -19.29
CA GLY A 25 -25.67 -4.67 -19.67
C GLY A 25 -25.00 -3.30 -19.75
N SER A 26 -25.77 -2.20 -19.76
CA SER A 26 -25.23 -0.85 -19.86
C SER A 26 -24.33 -0.48 -18.69
N ALA A 27 -23.33 0.36 -18.97
CA ALA A 27 -22.46 0.93 -17.96
C ALA A 27 -23.28 1.74 -16.93
N PRO A 28 -23.02 1.59 -15.63
CA PRO A 28 -23.58 2.49 -14.63
C PRO A 28 -22.89 3.84 -14.67
N ASN A 29 -23.59 4.86 -14.18
CA ASN A 29 -22.98 6.17 -13.91
C ASN A 29 -22.02 6.04 -12.72
N CYS A 30 -20.92 6.77 -12.78
CA CYS A 30 -19.90 6.84 -11.76
C CYS A 30 -19.38 8.28 -11.61
N LEU A 31 -18.38 8.47 -10.76
CA LEU A 31 -17.77 9.77 -10.54
C LEU A 31 -17.26 10.43 -11.84
N LEU A 32 -16.77 9.64 -12.80
CA LEU A 32 -16.21 10.16 -14.04
C LEU A 32 -17.25 10.90 -14.89
N ASP A 33 -18.52 10.48 -14.83
CA ASP A 33 -19.60 11.08 -15.61
C ASP A 33 -20.03 12.47 -15.06
N TYR A 34 -19.49 12.89 -13.91
CA TYR A 34 -19.71 14.22 -13.32
C TYR A 34 -18.61 15.23 -13.70
N PHE A 35 -17.52 14.77 -14.32
CA PHE A 35 -16.48 15.67 -14.82
C PHE A 35 -16.86 16.25 -16.19
N PRO A 36 -16.34 17.44 -16.55
CA PRO A 36 -16.38 17.93 -17.92
C PRO A 36 -15.74 16.91 -18.88
N GLU A 37 -16.17 16.88 -20.14
CA GLU A 37 -15.67 15.91 -21.14
C GLU A 37 -14.16 15.96 -21.35
N ASP A 38 -13.51 17.10 -21.07
CA ASP A 38 -12.09 17.36 -21.31
C ASP A 38 -11.20 17.24 -20.06
N PHE A 39 -11.69 16.59 -18.99
CA PHE A 39 -10.90 16.47 -17.76
C PHE A 39 -9.62 15.65 -17.94
N LEU A 40 -8.63 15.97 -17.09
CA LEU A 40 -7.38 15.23 -17.00
C LEU A 40 -7.48 14.14 -15.93
N CYS A 41 -7.24 12.89 -16.32
CA CYS A 41 -7.12 11.77 -15.39
C CYS A 41 -5.65 11.53 -15.01
N VAL A 42 -5.31 11.67 -13.72
CA VAL A 42 -3.99 11.29 -13.21
C VAL A 42 -4.12 9.96 -12.49
N ILE A 43 -3.33 8.97 -12.93
CA ILE A 43 -3.30 7.63 -12.35
C ILE A 43 -2.00 7.49 -11.59
N ASP A 44 -2.08 7.66 -10.27
CA ASP A 44 -0.95 7.44 -9.38
C ASP A 44 -0.65 5.95 -9.25
N GLU A 45 0.64 5.67 -9.06
CA GLU A 45 1.21 4.32 -8.99
C GLU A 45 0.66 3.39 -10.08
N SER A 46 0.65 3.89 -11.32
CA SER A 46 -0.07 3.33 -12.46
C SER A 46 0.18 1.83 -12.69
N HIS A 47 1.39 1.36 -12.44
CA HIS A 47 1.80 -0.03 -12.55
C HIS A 47 1.00 -1.01 -11.65
N ILE A 48 0.35 -0.52 -10.59
CA ILE A 48 -0.60 -1.25 -9.73
C ILE A 48 -2.04 -0.84 -10.06
N THR A 49 -2.30 0.47 -10.14
CA THR A 49 -3.65 1.02 -10.29
C THR A 49 -4.31 0.61 -11.62
N VAL A 50 -3.55 0.56 -12.72
CA VAL A 50 -4.08 0.17 -14.04
C VAL A 50 -4.54 -1.29 -14.06
N PRO A 51 -3.71 -2.29 -13.65
CA PRO A 51 -4.18 -3.66 -13.47
C PRO A 51 -5.38 -3.78 -12.53
N GLN A 52 -5.40 -3.01 -11.43
CA GLN A 52 -6.50 -3.04 -10.48
C GLN A 52 -7.82 -2.59 -11.12
N ILE A 53 -7.84 -1.45 -11.80
CA ILE A 53 -9.03 -0.97 -12.55
C ILE A 53 -9.51 -2.05 -13.52
N GLY A 54 -8.58 -2.69 -14.24
CA GLY A 54 -8.92 -3.75 -15.19
C GLY A 54 -9.55 -4.99 -14.56
N ALA A 55 -9.22 -5.30 -13.31
CA ALA A 55 -9.71 -6.49 -12.59
C ALA A 55 -11.05 -6.28 -11.85
N MET A 56 -11.46 -5.03 -11.59
CA MET A 56 -12.63 -4.73 -10.74
C MET A 56 -13.93 -5.32 -11.28
N TYR A 57 -14.17 -5.22 -12.58
CA TYR A 57 -15.39 -5.74 -13.19
C TYR A 57 -15.53 -7.26 -13.00
N GLU A 58 -14.51 -8.05 -13.34
CA GLU A 58 -14.59 -9.51 -13.26
C GLU A 58 -14.66 -10.00 -11.81
N GLY A 59 -13.95 -9.36 -10.88
CA GLY A 59 -14.04 -9.68 -9.45
C GLY A 59 -15.45 -9.47 -8.90
N ASP A 60 -16.07 -8.33 -9.21
CA ASP A 60 -17.45 -8.05 -8.78
C ASP A 60 -18.47 -8.97 -9.47
N ALA A 61 -18.33 -9.17 -10.79
CA ALA A 61 -19.22 -10.01 -11.57
C ALA A 61 -19.20 -11.47 -11.08
N SER A 62 -18.03 -12.03 -10.80
CA SER A 62 -17.90 -13.40 -10.26
C SER A 62 -18.65 -13.57 -8.94
N ARG A 63 -18.47 -12.63 -8.00
CA ARG A 63 -19.17 -12.66 -6.70
C ARG A 63 -20.69 -12.58 -6.86
N LYS A 64 -21.17 -11.73 -7.78
CA LYS A 64 -22.61 -11.54 -8.01
C LYS A 64 -23.26 -12.70 -8.75
N ARG A 65 -22.57 -13.35 -9.69
CA ARG A 65 -23.07 -14.55 -10.38
C ARG A 65 -23.45 -15.62 -9.35
N THR A 66 -22.59 -15.88 -8.36
CA THR A 66 -22.89 -16.81 -7.26
C THR A 66 -24.14 -16.41 -6.46
N LEU A 67 -24.32 -15.13 -6.13
CA LEU A 67 -25.53 -14.65 -5.43
C LEU A 67 -26.81 -14.85 -6.25
N ILE A 68 -26.72 -14.70 -7.57
CA ILE A 68 -27.85 -14.87 -8.49
C ILE A 68 -28.18 -16.35 -8.67
N GLU A 69 -27.16 -17.20 -8.85
CA GLU A 69 -27.30 -18.65 -8.96
C GLU A 69 -28.02 -19.25 -7.76
N HIS A 70 -27.74 -18.75 -6.56
CA HIS A 70 -28.41 -19.18 -5.33
C HIS A 70 -29.71 -18.41 -5.01
N GLY A 71 -30.19 -17.55 -5.91
CA GLY A 71 -31.48 -16.87 -5.76
C GLY A 71 -31.51 -15.72 -4.75
N PHE A 72 -30.36 -15.26 -4.25
CA PHE A 72 -30.29 -14.11 -3.33
C PHE A 72 -30.51 -12.77 -4.02
N ARG A 73 -30.22 -12.68 -5.32
CA ARG A 73 -30.35 -11.45 -6.13
C ARG A 73 -30.94 -11.75 -7.50
N LEU A 74 -31.65 -10.77 -8.06
CA LEU A 74 -32.13 -10.82 -9.45
C LEU A 74 -30.97 -10.68 -10.44
N PRO A 75 -31.10 -11.20 -11.68
CA PRO A 75 -30.07 -11.05 -12.72
C PRO A 75 -29.66 -9.60 -12.99
N SER A 76 -30.59 -8.64 -12.85
CA SER A 76 -30.32 -7.22 -13.03
C SER A 76 -29.29 -6.63 -12.05
N ALA A 77 -28.99 -7.31 -10.94
CA ALA A 77 -27.97 -6.84 -9.99
C ALA A 77 -26.54 -6.85 -10.59
N LEU A 78 -26.32 -7.59 -11.68
CA LEU A 78 -25.05 -7.54 -12.43
C LEU A 78 -24.81 -6.18 -13.09
N ASP A 79 -25.86 -5.41 -13.36
CA ASP A 79 -25.76 -4.09 -14.00
C ASP A 79 -25.43 -2.95 -13.01
N ASN A 80 -25.35 -3.27 -11.71
CA ASN A 80 -24.86 -2.38 -10.65
C ASN A 80 -23.36 -2.59 -10.36
N ARG A 81 -22.50 -2.39 -11.35
CA ARG A 81 -21.13 -2.92 -11.36
C ARG A 81 -20.05 -1.82 -11.46
N PRO A 82 -18.77 -2.14 -11.20
CA PRO A 82 -17.68 -1.31 -11.70
C PRO A 82 -17.69 -1.21 -13.23
N LEU A 83 -17.03 -0.19 -13.75
CA LEU A 83 -16.74 -0.09 -15.18
C LEU A 83 -15.81 -1.24 -15.60
N THR A 84 -16.02 -1.75 -16.81
CA THR A 84 -15.00 -2.53 -17.50
C THR A 84 -13.81 -1.62 -17.84
N PHE A 85 -12.64 -2.21 -18.07
CA PHE A 85 -11.46 -1.42 -18.46
C PHE A 85 -11.71 -0.59 -19.72
N LYS A 86 -12.42 -1.17 -20.71
CA LYS A 86 -12.79 -0.46 -21.95
C LYS A 86 -13.65 0.77 -21.67
N GLU A 87 -14.71 0.62 -20.87
CA GLU A 87 -15.61 1.72 -20.49
C GLU A 87 -14.89 2.82 -19.70
N PHE A 88 -13.90 2.45 -18.88
CA PHE A 88 -13.02 3.40 -18.21
C PHE A 88 -12.18 4.19 -19.22
N LEU A 89 -11.56 3.52 -20.19
CA LEU A 89 -10.73 4.17 -21.21
C LEU A 89 -11.52 5.16 -22.07
N GLU A 90 -12.76 4.80 -22.43
CA GLU A 90 -13.68 5.65 -23.20
C GLU A 90 -14.06 6.93 -22.45
N ARG A 91 -14.12 6.88 -21.11
CA ARG A 91 -14.47 8.02 -20.23
C ARG A 91 -13.28 8.87 -19.80
N THR A 92 -12.06 8.56 -20.22
CA THR A 92 -10.84 9.22 -19.72
C THR A 92 -9.98 9.67 -20.90
N PRO A 93 -10.35 10.73 -21.63
CA PRO A 93 -9.69 11.06 -22.89
C PRO A 93 -8.21 11.44 -22.72
N GLN A 94 -7.86 12.16 -21.66
CA GLN A 94 -6.49 12.50 -21.31
C GLN A 94 -6.05 11.82 -20.02
N LYS A 95 -4.86 11.21 -20.05
CA LYS A 95 -4.32 10.42 -18.94
C LYS A 95 -2.85 10.76 -18.69
N VAL A 96 -2.48 10.88 -17.42
CA VAL A 96 -1.08 10.92 -16.97
C VAL A 96 -0.87 9.71 -16.06
N TYR A 97 0.03 8.82 -16.48
CA TYR A 97 0.46 7.68 -15.68
C TYR A 97 1.66 8.09 -14.82
N LEU A 98 1.49 8.11 -13.50
CA LEU A 98 2.57 8.40 -12.56
C LEU A 98 3.06 7.10 -11.94
N SER A 99 4.33 6.77 -12.15
CA SER A 99 4.98 5.64 -11.48
C SER A 99 6.50 5.76 -11.59
N ALA A 100 7.22 5.32 -10.55
CA ALA A 100 8.66 5.11 -10.63
C ALA A 100 9.07 3.89 -11.48
N THR A 101 8.11 3.01 -11.77
CA THR A 101 8.28 1.73 -12.46
C THR A 101 7.07 1.45 -13.38
N PRO A 102 6.86 2.25 -14.45
CA PRO A 102 5.69 2.12 -15.31
C PRO A 102 5.54 0.69 -15.86
N GLY A 103 4.30 0.21 -15.90
CA GLY A 103 3.97 -1.13 -16.38
C GLY A 103 4.00 -1.25 -17.92
N PRO A 104 3.81 -2.47 -18.44
CA PRO A 104 3.82 -2.71 -19.89
C PRO A 104 2.71 -1.96 -20.64
N TYR A 105 1.55 -1.77 -20.01
CA TYR A 105 0.42 -1.10 -20.64
C TYR A 105 0.74 0.38 -20.87
N GLU A 106 1.30 1.04 -19.88
CA GLU A 106 1.64 2.46 -19.94
C GLU A 106 2.71 2.71 -21.00
N LEU A 107 3.77 1.88 -21.03
CA LEU A 107 4.83 1.98 -22.02
C LEU A 107 4.33 1.70 -23.45
N ASP A 108 3.40 0.75 -23.63
CA ASP A 108 2.73 0.52 -24.91
C ASP A 108 1.95 1.75 -25.37
N LYS A 109 1.18 2.38 -24.46
CA LYS A 109 0.36 3.55 -24.80
C LYS A 109 1.15 4.81 -25.07
N THR A 110 2.34 4.95 -24.50
CA THR A 110 3.22 6.10 -24.78
C THR A 110 4.24 5.82 -25.89
N GLY A 111 4.24 4.63 -26.50
CA GLY A 111 5.26 4.25 -27.48
C GLY A 111 6.67 4.16 -26.89
N GLY A 112 6.77 3.97 -25.58
CA GLY A 112 8.02 3.98 -24.82
C GLY A 112 8.53 5.37 -24.45
N GLU A 113 7.84 6.45 -24.82
CA GLU A 113 8.20 7.81 -24.40
C GLU A 113 7.73 8.08 -22.96
N TYR A 114 8.54 8.79 -22.18
CA TYR A 114 8.20 9.18 -20.82
C TYR A 114 8.91 10.48 -20.42
N VAL A 115 8.27 11.22 -19.51
CA VAL A 115 8.89 12.35 -18.82
C VAL A 115 9.53 11.83 -17.54
N GLU A 116 10.83 12.03 -17.41
CA GLU A 116 11.59 11.54 -16.26
C GLU A 116 11.82 12.63 -15.21
N GLN A 117 11.43 12.35 -13.96
CA GLN A 117 11.74 13.18 -12.80
C GLN A 117 12.47 12.36 -11.72
N VAL A 118 13.81 12.38 -11.77
CA VAL A 118 14.68 11.63 -10.83
C VAL A 118 15.43 12.51 -9.83
N ILE A 119 15.52 13.82 -10.08
CA ILE A 119 16.20 14.76 -9.18
C ILE A 119 15.27 15.09 -8.03
N ARG A 120 15.72 14.85 -6.79
CA ARG A 120 14.97 15.17 -5.58
C ARG A 120 15.29 16.59 -5.13
N PRO A 121 14.30 17.41 -4.75
CA PRO A 121 14.55 18.76 -4.23
C PRO A 121 15.48 18.80 -3.00
N THR A 122 15.51 17.72 -2.20
CA THR A 122 16.36 17.61 -1.00
C THR A 122 17.82 17.24 -1.31
N GLY A 123 18.16 16.96 -2.57
CA GLY A 123 19.46 16.43 -2.96
C GLY A 123 19.66 14.95 -2.61
N LEU A 124 18.69 14.27 -2.00
CA LEU A 124 18.80 12.84 -1.69
C LEU A 124 19.00 12.01 -2.97
N VAL A 125 19.91 11.04 -2.89
CA VAL A 125 20.28 10.18 -4.02
C VAL A 125 19.76 8.76 -3.82
N ASP A 126 19.60 8.02 -4.91
CA ASP A 126 19.29 6.59 -4.88
C ASP A 126 20.40 5.84 -4.12
N PRO A 127 20.06 4.83 -3.31
CA PRO A 127 20.99 4.18 -2.39
C PRO A 127 22.08 3.39 -3.13
N LYS A 128 23.18 3.07 -2.43
CA LYS A 128 24.17 2.13 -2.96
C LYS A 128 23.63 0.71 -2.85
N ILE A 129 23.86 -0.11 -3.88
CA ILE A 129 23.50 -1.54 -3.86
C ILE A 129 24.76 -2.38 -3.69
N VAL A 130 24.73 -3.32 -2.75
CA VAL A 130 25.78 -4.31 -2.51
C VAL A 130 25.19 -5.70 -2.69
N VAL A 131 25.77 -6.51 -3.57
CA VAL A 131 25.39 -7.93 -3.74
C VAL A 131 26.31 -8.77 -2.85
N LYS A 132 25.71 -9.60 -2.00
CA LYS A 132 26.41 -10.46 -1.03
C LYS A 132 26.01 -11.93 -1.24
N PRO A 133 26.90 -12.91 -1.01
CA PRO A 133 26.58 -14.33 -1.17
C PRO A 133 25.55 -14.79 -0.12
N ILE A 134 24.80 -15.86 -0.43
CA ILE A 134 23.81 -16.43 0.51
C ILE A 134 24.50 -17.13 1.69
N LYS A 135 25.73 -17.62 1.48
CA LYS A 135 26.53 -18.26 2.53
C LYS A 135 26.76 -17.31 3.71
N ASN A 136 26.35 -17.73 4.91
CA ASN A 136 26.40 -16.95 6.15
C ASN A 136 25.63 -15.61 6.08
N GLN A 137 24.61 -15.50 5.23
CA GLN A 137 23.84 -14.27 5.05
C GLN A 137 23.21 -13.75 6.35
N ILE A 138 22.78 -14.64 7.25
CA ILE A 138 22.12 -14.25 8.51
C ILE A 138 23.13 -13.66 9.49
N ASP A 139 24.33 -14.24 9.59
CA ASP A 139 25.40 -13.70 10.45
C ASP A 139 25.86 -12.33 9.95
N ASP A 140 26.02 -12.17 8.64
CA ASP A 140 26.34 -10.89 8.01
C ASP A 140 25.24 -9.86 8.26
N LEU A 141 23.97 -10.24 8.08
CA LEU A 141 22.81 -9.39 8.36
C LEU A 141 22.78 -8.92 9.81
N ILE A 142 23.05 -9.79 10.78
CA ILE A 142 23.15 -9.40 12.20
C ILE A 142 24.25 -8.35 12.39
N GLY A 143 25.41 -8.54 11.77
CA GLY A 143 26.50 -7.57 11.81
C GLY A 143 26.11 -6.21 11.26
N GLU A 144 25.40 -6.19 10.12
CA GLU A 144 24.92 -4.97 9.49
C GLU A 144 23.82 -4.27 10.31
N ILE A 145 22.91 -5.04 10.90
CA ILE A 145 21.88 -4.51 11.80
C ILE A 145 22.53 -3.84 13.01
N LYS A 146 23.48 -4.50 13.68
CA LYS A 146 24.16 -3.94 14.87
C LYS A 146 24.85 -2.62 14.55
N GLN A 147 25.53 -2.52 13.41
CA GLN A 147 26.15 -1.28 12.96
C GLN A 147 25.16 -0.13 12.72
N ARG A 148 23.90 -0.44 12.38
CA ARG A 148 22.84 0.54 12.12
C ARG A 148 22.18 0.97 13.43
N VAL A 149 21.96 0.03 14.33
CA VAL A 149 21.49 0.29 15.70
C VAL A 149 22.46 1.22 16.45
N GLU A 150 23.77 1.02 16.32
CA GLU A 150 24.79 1.91 16.90
C GLU A 150 24.70 3.37 16.42
N LYS A 151 24.07 3.61 15.26
CA LYS A 151 23.87 4.93 14.65
C LYS A 151 22.44 5.47 14.82
N ASP A 152 21.59 4.78 15.57
CA ASP A 152 20.15 5.05 15.68
C ASP A 152 19.44 5.07 14.31
N GLU A 153 19.81 4.12 13.45
CA GLU A 153 19.21 3.90 12.13
C GLU A 153 18.40 2.61 12.10
N ARG A 154 17.39 2.56 11.21
CA ARG A 154 16.45 1.43 11.08
C ARG A 154 16.77 0.55 9.88
N VAL A 155 16.37 -0.71 9.97
CA VAL A 155 16.59 -1.73 8.94
C VAL A 155 15.27 -2.34 8.49
N LEU A 156 15.10 -2.44 7.17
CA LEU A 156 14.02 -3.23 6.57
C LEU A 156 14.59 -4.52 6.00
N VAL A 157 13.93 -5.65 6.28
CA VAL A 157 14.32 -6.95 5.72
C VAL A 157 13.16 -7.54 4.94
N THR A 158 13.38 -7.85 3.66
CA THR A 158 12.39 -8.54 2.83
C THR A 158 12.74 -10.00 2.60
N THR A 159 11.84 -10.90 2.94
CA THR A 159 11.94 -12.36 2.68
C THR A 159 10.97 -12.78 1.56
N LEU A 160 10.90 -14.08 1.25
CA LEU A 160 9.97 -14.62 0.24
C LEU A 160 8.73 -15.28 0.82
N THR A 161 8.82 -15.84 2.03
CA THR A 161 7.75 -16.65 2.62
C THR A 161 7.44 -16.19 4.04
N LYS A 162 6.19 -16.41 4.47
CA LYS A 162 5.75 -16.12 5.85
C LYS A 162 6.62 -16.86 6.87
N LYS A 163 6.83 -18.15 6.62
CA LYS A 163 7.67 -18.99 7.47
C LYS A 163 9.08 -18.44 7.62
N MET A 164 9.74 -18.04 6.52
CA MET A 164 11.08 -17.45 6.62
C MET A 164 11.10 -16.12 7.38
N ALA A 165 10.05 -15.31 7.26
CA ALA A 165 9.95 -14.07 8.03
C ALA A 165 9.76 -14.35 9.52
N GLU A 166 8.94 -15.34 9.88
CA GLU A 166 8.71 -15.80 11.25
C GLU A 166 10.01 -16.37 11.85
N ASP A 167 10.60 -17.37 11.19
CA ASP A 167 11.84 -18.02 11.62
C ASP A 167 12.99 -16.99 11.80
N LEU A 168 13.08 -16.00 10.89
CA LEU A 168 14.08 -14.94 10.99
C LEU A 168 13.80 -13.96 12.13
N THR A 169 12.54 -13.64 12.38
CA THR A 169 12.14 -12.76 13.49
C THR A 169 12.52 -13.40 14.82
N ASP A 170 12.23 -14.69 14.99
CA ASP A 170 12.58 -15.44 16.19
C ASP A 170 14.10 -15.50 16.36
N TYR A 171 14.83 -15.83 15.29
CA TYR A 171 16.29 -15.91 15.33
C TYR A 171 16.97 -14.58 15.70
N LEU A 172 16.53 -13.47 15.12
CA LEU A 172 17.08 -12.15 15.45
C LEU A 172 16.70 -11.71 16.88
N SER A 173 15.49 -12.06 17.34
CA SER A 173 15.06 -11.80 18.72
C SER A 173 15.91 -12.57 19.72
N GLU A 174 16.19 -13.86 19.47
CA GLU A 174 17.09 -14.69 20.29
C GLU A 174 18.53 -14.15 20.30
N ALA A 175 18.97 -13.53 19.20
CA ALA A 175 20.25 -12.84 19.10
C ALA A 175 20.28 -11.48 19.83
N GLY A 176 19.18 -11.09 20.49
CA GLY A 176 19.06 -9.87 21.30
C GLY A 176 18.79 -8.60 20.50
N LEU A 177 18.24 -8.71 19.29
CA LEU A 177 17.88 -7.57 18.45
C LEU A 177 16.38 -7.25 18.60
N GLU A 178 16.05 -5.96 18.67
CA GLU A 178 14.65 -5.50 18.71
C GLU A 178 14.05 -5.55 17.29
N VAL A 179 13.20 -6.54 17.06
CA VAL A 179 12.62 -6.85 15.74
C VAL A 179 11.11 -7.04 15.79
N ARG A 180 10.44 -6.67 14.69
CA ARG A 180 9.02 -6.97 14.45
C ARG A 180 8.80 -7.53 13.06
N TYR A 181 7.78 -8.39 12.97
CA TYR A 181 7.30 -8.97 11.71
C TYR A 181 6.01 -8.26 11.24
N LEU A 182 5.96 -7.89 9.97
CA LEU A 182 4.77 -7.37 9.30
C LEU A 182 4.21 -8.41 8.32
N HIS A 183 3.12 -9.09 8.73
CA HIS A 183 2.41 -10.05 7.88
C HIS A 183 1.29 -9.41 7.04
N SER A 184 0.88 -10.09 5.97
CA SER A 184 -0.13 -9.59 5.01
C SER A 184 -1.55 -9.52 5.56
N GLU A 185 -1.82 -10.17 6.69
CA GLU A 185 -3.14 -10.21 7.35
C GLU A 185 -3.22 -9.22 8.53
N VAL A 186 -2.17 -8.41 8.74
CA VAL A 186 -2.21 -7.32 9.71
C VAL A 186 -3.21 -6.29 9.19
N ASP A 187 -4.18 -5.94 10.04
CA ASP A 187 -5.14 -4.88 9.73
C ASP A 187 -4.44 -3.54 9.43
N THR A 188 -5.06 -2.69 8.61
CA THR A 188 -4.46 -1.42 8.17
C THR A 188 -4.00 -0.58 9.36
N LEU A 189 -4.79 -0.52 10.43
CA LEU A 189 -4.45 0.26 11.63
C LEU A 189 -3.20 -0.29 12.32
N ARG A 190 -3.12 -1.62 12.53
CA ARG A 190 -1.97 -2.24 13.19
C ARG A 190 -0.69 -2.10 12.36
N ARG A 191 -0.80 -2.09 11.02
CA ARG A 191 0.34 -1.81 10.14
C ARG A 191 0.88 -0.40 10.37
N VAL A 192 -0.01 0.59 10.46
CA VAL A 192 0.38 1.99 10.70
C VAL A 192 1.04 2.14 12.08
N GLU A 193 0.50 1.48 13.11
CA GLU A 193 1.11 1.42 14.44
C GLU A 193 2.53 0.87 14.41
N LEU A 194 2.74 -0.32 13.82
CA LEU A 194 4.06 -0.94 13.73
C LEU A 194 5.06 0.04 13.09
N LEU A 195 4.69 0.69 11.99
CA LEU A 195 5.58 1.61 11.30
C LEU A 195 5.89 2.87 12.13
N ARG A 196 4.94 3.34 12.93
CA ARG A 196 5.16 4.41 13.89
C ARG A 196 6.12 3.97 14.99
N GLU A 197 5.93 2.79 15.57
CA GLU A 197 6.80 2.18 16.58
C GLU A 197 8.26 2.08 16.07
N LEU A 198 8.46 1.66 14.81
CA LEU A 198 9.77 1.64 14.14
C LEU A 198 10.42 3.04 14.09
N ARG A 199 9.65 4.06 13.70
CA ARG A 199 10.14 5.45 13.63
C ARG A 199 10.46 6.02 15.01
N MET A 200 9.71 5.63 16.04
CA MET A 200 9.95 6.03 17.42
C MET A 200 11.15 5.31 18.04
N GLY A 201 11.68 4.28 17.38
CA GLY A 201 12.80 3.49 17.90
C GLY A 201 12.37 2.50 18.98
N GLU A 202 11.11 2.08 19.00
CA GLU A 202 10.68 0.97 19.88
C GLU A 202 11.29 -0.36 19.45
N TYR A 203 11.66 -0.46 18.17
CA TYR A 203 12.45 -1.55 17.62
C TYR A 203 13.24 -1.04 16.40
N ASP A 204 14.28 -1.76 16.01
CA ASP A 204 15.23 -1.32 14.99
C ASP A 204 15.02 -2.00 13.63
N VAL A 205 14.41 -3.19 13.63
CA VAL A 205 14.31 -4.05 12.45
C VAL A 205 12.86 -4.39 12.15
N LEU A 206 12.43 -4.15 10.91
CA LEU A 206 11.12 -4.61 10.42
C LEU A 206 11.31 -5.65 9.31
N ILE A 207 10.78 -6.85 9.55
CA ILE A 207 10.80 -7.96 8.59
C ILE A 207 9.44 -8.08 7.91
N GLY A 208 9.43 -8.37 6.61
CA GLY A 208 8.21 -8.78 5.93
C GLY A 208 8.45 -9.35 4.55
N ILE A 209 7.39 -9.76 3.87
CA ILE A 209 7.48 -10.35 2.53
C ILE A 209 7.31 -9.24 1.49
N ASN A 210 6.15 -8.60 1.56
CA ASN A 210 5.83 -7.41 0.81
C ASN A 210 5.62 -6.28 1.81
N LEU A 211 6.73 -5.69 2.25
CA LEU A 211 6.71 -4.49 3.09
C LEU A 211 6.11 -3.27 2.36
N LEU A 212 5.65 -3.44 1.11
CA LEU A 212 5.16 -2.40 0.24
C LEU A 212 3.62 -2.43 0.15
N ARG A 213 3.02 -1.42 0.78
CA ARG A 213 1.91 -0.65 0.21
C ARG A 213 2.40 0.80 0.13
N GLU A 214 1.82 1.56 -0.78
CA GLU A 214 2.16 2.96 -1.05
C GLU A 214 2.10 3.82 0.23
N GLY A 215 2.81 4.95 0.24
CA GLY A 215 2.66 5.98 1.27
C GLY A 215 3.57 5.91 2.51
N LEU A 216 4.51 4.96 2.59
CA LEU A 216 5.40 4.84 3.75
C LEU A 216 6.77 5.47 3.49
N ASP A 217 6.99 6.62 4.13
CA ASP A 217 8.19 7.45 4.07
C ASP A 217 8.94 7.34 5.40
N LEU A 218 10.02 6.56 5.41
CA LEU A 218 10.81 6.23 6.60
C LEU A 218 12.23 6.78 6.45
N PRO A 219 12.48 8.07 6.76
CA PRO A 219 13.81 8.67 6.67
C PRO A 219 14.83 8.04 7.63
N GLU A 220 14.36 7.37 8.68
CA GLU A 220 15.18 6.68 9.67
C GLU A 220 15.77 5.36 9.11
N VAL A 221 15.24 4.83 8.01
CA VAL A 221 15.74 3.59 7.38
C VAL A 221 16.98 3.87 6.54
N SER A 222 18.13 3.33 6.97
CA SER A 222 19.39 3.43 6.22
C SER A 222 19.79 2.14 5.51
N LEU A 223 19.20 1.00 5.88
CA LEU A 223 19.49 -0.29 5.26
C LEU A 223 18.23 -1.03 4.85
N VAL A 224 18.21 -1.51 3.61
CA VAL A 224 17.22 -2.47 3.11
C VAL A 224 17.93 -3.77 2.74
N ALA A 225 17.64 -4.84 3.45
CA ALA A 225 18.16 -6.18 3.17
C ALA A 225 17.13 -7.00 2.37
N ILE A 226 17.54 -7.51 1.22
CA ILE A 226 16.72 -8.36 0.36
C ILE A 226 17.30 -9.78 0.39
N LEU A 227 16.67 -10.66 1.16
CA LEU A 227 17.04 -12.08 1.18
C LEU A 227 16.51 -12.78 -0.08
N ASP A 228 17.26 -13.78 -0.54
CA ASP A 228 16.93 -14.56 -1.73
C ASP A 228 16.63 -13.67 -2.95
N ALA A 229 17.52 -12.69 -3.19
CA ALA A 229 17.32 -11.69 -4.24
C ALA A 229 17.35 -12.30 -5.65
N ASP A 230 17.96 -13.49 -5.81
CA ASP A 230 18.08 -14.22 -7.07
C ASP A 230 16.94 -15.20 -7.35
N LYS A 231 15.94 -15.30 -6.47
CA LYS A 231 14.75 -16.14 -6.71
C LYS A 231 13.74 -15.39 -7.54
N GLU A 232 13.64 -15.74 -8.81
CA GLU A 232 12.69 -15.13 -9.72
C GLU A 232 11.23 -15.33 -9.29
N GLY A 233 10.41 -14.32 -9.56
CA GLY A 233 9.00 -14.30 -9.18
C GLY A 233 8.51 -12.87 -9.02
N PHE A 234 7.23 -12.71 -8.67
CA PHE A 234 6.61 -11.40 -8.54
C PHE A 234 7.37 -10.47 -7.58
N LEU A 235 7.79 -10.98 -6.41
CA LEU A 235 8.48 -10.20 -5.37
C LEU A 235 9.94 -9.83 -5.71
N ARG A 236 10.51 -10.43 -6.76
CA ARG A 236 11.90 -10.20 -7.21
C ARG A 236 11.98 -9.83 -8.68
N SER A 237 10.86 -9.41 -9.27
CA SER A 237 10.86 -8.78 -10.58
C SER A 237 11.64 -7.46 -10.54
N ALA A 238 12.17 -7.01 -11.68
CA ALA A 238 12.89 -5.74 -11.78
C ALA A 238 12.11 -4.57 -11.14
N ARG A 239 10.78 -4.50 -11.36
CA ARG A 239 9.92 -3.46 -10.78
C ARG A 239 9.87 -3.56 -9.25
N SER A 240 9.58 -4.74 -8.71
CA SER A 240 9.52 -4.98 -7.26
C SER A 240 10.85 -4.69 -6.56
N LEU A 241 11.98 -5.04 -7.21
CA LEU A 241 13.31 -4.73 -6.70
C LEU A 241 13.56 -3.22 -6.66
N ILE A 242 13.26 -2.49 -7.74
CA ILE A 242 13.41 -1.02 -7.79
C ILE A 242 12.58 -0.35 -6.70
N GLN A 243 11.34 -0.78 -6.48
CA GLN A 243 10.48 -0.25 -5.42
C GLN A 243 11.01 -0.55 -4.01
N THR A 244 11.57 -1.74 -3.82
CA THR A 244 12.18 -2.15 -2.54
C THR A 244 13.44 -1.33 -2.26
N ILE A 245 14.30 -1.16 -3.27
CA ILE A 245 15.49 -0.29 -3.23
C ILE A 245 15.11 1.14 -2.85
N GLY A 246 14.01 1.67 -3.43
CA GLY A 246 13.53 3.02 -3.16
C GLY A 246 13.23 3.32 -1.68
N ARG A 247 13.09 2.31 -0.83
CA ARG A 247 12.87 2.48 0.62
C ARG A 247 14.09 3.00 1.37
N ALA A 248 15.30 2.73 0.86
CA ALA A 248 16.53 3.31 1.41
C ALA A 248 16.84 4.71 0.83
N ALA A 249 16.13 5.18 -0.20
CA ALA A 249 16.43 6.45 -0.87
C ALA A 249 16.03 7.71 -0.08
N ARG A 250 15.45 7.55 1.12
CA ARG A 250 15.03 8.64 2.01
C ARG A 250 16.08 9.04 3.04
N ASN A 251 17.16 8.26 3.14
CA ASN A 251 18.27 8.49 4.04
C ASN A 251 19.54 8.79 3.24
N VAL A 252 20.37 9.72 3.72
CA VAL A 252 21.63 10.11 3.06
C VAL A 252 22.62 8.95 3.00
N SER A 253 22.61 8.11 4.04
CA SER A 253 23.43 6.90 4.18
C SER A 253 22.74 5.64 3.63
N GLY A 254 21.67 5.80 2.84
CA GLY A 254 20.88 4.69 2.32
C GLY A 254 21.69 3.65 1.55
N GLU A 255 21.58 2.39 1.97
CA GLU A 255 22.18 1.22 1.34
C GLU A 255 21.16 0.09 1.17
N VAL A 256 21.38 -0.74 0.15
CA VAL A 256 20.59 -1.94 -0.12
C VAL A 256 21.54 -3.12 -0.23
N HIS A 257 21.31 -4.15 0.57
CA HIS A 257 22.08 -5.40 0.52
C HIS A 257 21.21 -6.49 -0.10
N MET A 258 21.63 -7.00 -1.26
CA MET A 258 20.97 -8.09 -1.97
C MET A 258 21.73 -9.39 -1.71
N TYR A 259 21.14 -10.32 -0.98
CA TYR A 259 21.73 -11.63 -0.74
C TYR A 259 21.33 -12.59 -1.86
N ALA A 260 22.31 -13.00 -2.65
CA ALA A 260 22.13 -13.79 -3.87
C ALA A 260 23.44 -14.50 -4.24
N ASP A 261 23.33 -15.70 -4.81
CA ASP A 261 24.49 -16.41 -5.37
C ASP A 261 24.63 -16.13 -6.88
N ASN A 262 23.53 -15.78 -7.55
CA ASN A 262 23.52 -15.49 -8.98
C ASN A 262 22.96 -14.10 -9.27
N LEU A 263 23.54 -13.41 -10.27
CA LEU A 263 23.00 -12.13 -10.74
C LEU A 263 21.94 -12.40 -11.83
N THR A 264 20.67 -12.31 -11.46
CA THR A 264 19.55 -12.48 -12.41
C THR A 264 19.37 -11.26 -13.32
N ASP A 265 18.64 -11.42 -14.42
CA ASP A 265 18.31 -10.29 -15.31
C ASP A 265 17.48 -9.22 -14.59
N SER A 266 16.57 -9.62 -13.71
CA SER A 266 15.77 -8.70 -12.89
C SER A 266 16.64 -7.89 -11.93
N MET A 267 17.62 -8.54 -11.27
CA MET A 267 18.58 -7.84 -10.41
C MET A 267 19.44 -6.89 -11.21
N LYS A 268 19.97 -7.33 -12.36
CA LYS A 268 20.81 -6.51 -13.22
C LYS A 268 20.08 -5.25 -13.68
N GLN A 269 18.84 -5.38 -14.17
CA GLN A 269 18.02 -4.25 -14.56
C GLN A 269 17.77 -3.28 -13.40
N ALA A 270 17.46 -3.79 -12.21
CA ALA A 270 17.24 -2.94 -11.03
C ALA A 270 18.51 -2.21 -10.59
N ILE A 271 19.66 -2.89 -10.60
CA ILE A 271 20.97 -2.33 -10.25
C ILE A 271 21.38 -1.25 -11.26
N ASP A 272 21.29 -1.55 -12.55
CA ASP A 272 21.66 -0.64 -13.64
C ASP A 272 20.82 0.64 -13.60
N GLU A 273 19.51 0.50 -13.41
CA GLU A 273 18.59 1.64 -13.31
C GLU A 273 18.87 2.50 -12.06
N THR A 274 19.10 1.86 -10.90
CA THR A 274 19.43 2.58 -9.65
C THR A 274 20.75 3.35 -9.80
N ASN A 275 21.77 2.71 -10.38
CA ASN A 275 23.06 3.35 -10.62
C ASN A 275 22.96 4.52 -11.61
N ARG A 276 22.16 4.37 -12.68
CA ARG A 276 21.90 5.44 -13.65
C ARG A 276 21.24 6.65 -12.98
N ARG A 277 20.20 6.42 -12.16
CA ARG A 277 19.52 7.48 -11.38
C ARG A 277 20.48 8.16 -10.42
N ARG A 278 21.22 7.37 -9.63
CA ARG A 278 22.21 7.85 -8.66
C ARG A 278 23.26 8.74 -9.33
N ALA A 279 23.84 8.30 -10.45
CA ALA A 279 24.87 9.07 -11.17
C ALA A 279 24.33 10.43 -11.65
N LYS A 280 23.10 10.46 -12.18
CA LYS A 280 22.44 11.70 -12.62
C LYS A 280 22.18 12.65 -11.45
N GLN A 281 21.75 12.13 -10.30
CA GLN A 281 21.49 12.91 -9.09
C GLN A 281 22.78 13.49 -8.50
N VAL A 282 23.84 12.67 -8.38
CA VAL A 282 25.15 13.12 -7.89
C VAL A 282 25.72 14.23 -8.78
N SER A 283 25.71 14.03 -10.11
CA SER A 283 26.19 15.04 -11.06
C SER A 283 25.40 16.35 -10.97
N TYR A 284 24.08 16.27 -10.76
CA TYR A 284 23.25 17.46 -10.58
C TYR A 284 23.60 18.19 -9.27
N ASN A 285 23.72 17.45 -8.17
CA ASN A 285 24.07 18.01 -6.86
C ASN A 285 25.42 18.72 -6.89
N GLU A 286 26.44 18.10 -7.49
CA GLU A 286 27.77 18.69 -7.65
C GLU A 286 27.73 19.99 -8.47
N LYS A 287 27.00 19.99 -9.60
CA LYS A 287 26.86 21.17 -10.47
C LYS A 287 26.12 22.33 -9.79
N MET A 288 25.17 22.02 -8.91
CA MET A 288 24.30 23.01 -8.26
C MET A 288 24.77 23.36 -6.84
N GLY A 289 25.81 22.71 -6.32
CA GLY A 289 26.29 22.90 -4.95
C GLY A 289 25.28 22.46 -3.89
N ILE A 290 24.49 21.41 -4.16
CA ILE A 290 23.46 20.90 -3.25
C ILE A 290 24.07 19.80 -2.36
N ASP A 291 24.04 20.02 -1.05
CA ASP A 291 24.40 19.01 -0.06
C ASP A 291 23.16 18.19 0.36
N PRO A 292 23.13 16.85 0.17
CA PRO A 292 21.97 16.02 0.50
C PRO A 292 21.56 16.15 1.98
N GLN A 293 20.34 16.60 2.23
CA GLN A 293 19.82 16.72 3.59
C GLN A 293 18.85 15.57 3.92
N PRO A 294 18.95 14.94 5.11
CA PRO A 294 17.95 14.00 5.58
C PRO A 294 16.58 14.68 5.69
N LEU A 295 15.53 13.97 5.27
CA LEU A 295 14.16 14.49 5.41
C LEU A 295 13.72 14.41 6.88
N ARG A 296 13.74 15.53 7.61
CA ARG A 296 13.20 15.59 8.98
C ARG A 296 11.68 15.74 8.96
N LYS A 297 10.94 14.64 8.78
CA LYS A 297 9.47 14.62 8.93
C LYS A 297 9.07 14.40 10.39
N LYS A 298 8.13 15.20 10.92
CA LYS A 298 7.62 14.98 12.28
C LYS A 298 6.92 13.62 12.37
N ILE A 299 7.10 12.92 13.48
CA ILE A 299 6.42 11.64 13.76
C ILE A 299 4.88 11.83 13.81
N ALA A 300 4.43 13.04 14.13
CA ALA A 300 3.02 13.43 14.22
C ALA A 300 2.19 13.22 12.92
N ASP A 301 2.82 13.21 11.74
CA ASP A 301 2.10 13.02 10.47
C ASP A 301 1.42 11.63 10.35
N ILE A 302 1.94 10.62 11.06
CA ILE A 302 1.35 9.27 11.06
C ILE A 302 0.14 9.21 12.00
N THR A 303 0.16 9.91 13.12
CA THR A 303 -1.00 9.99 14.03
C THR A 303 -2.19 10.69 13.37
N ASP A 304 -1.96 11.64 12.45
CA ASP A 304 -3.04 12.28 11.69
C ASP A 304 -3.65 11.34 10.64
N LEU A 305 -2.87 10.40 10.09
CA LEU A 305 -3.38 9.33 9.23
C LEU A 305 -4.23 8.33 10.03
N ILE A 306 -3.77 7.93 11.23
CA ILE A 306 -4.56 7.10 12.15
C ILE A 306 -5.86 7.83 12.52
N ALA A 307 -5.80 9.12 12.85
CA ALA A 307 -6.98 9.91 13.20
C ALA A 307 -7.99 9.96 12.05
N LYS A 308 -7.54 10.21 10.82
CA LYS A 308 -8.41 10.22 9.62
C LYS A 308 -9.03 8.86 9.32
N GLU A 309 -8.26 7.77 9.34
CA GLU A 309 -8.80 6.41 9.12
C GLU A 309 -9.72 5.97 10.27
N SER A 310 -9.42 6.36 11.51
CA SER A 310 -10.26 6.08 12.67
C SER A 310 -11.56 6.89 12.64
N ASP A 311 -11.52 8.15 12.20
CA ASP A 311 -12.70 8.99 12.02
C ASP A 311 -13.58 8.49 10.87
N ASP A 312 -12.98 8.00 9.78
CA ASP A 312 -13.71 7.36 8.68
C ASP A 312 -14.36 6.05 9.14
N THR A 313 -13.65 5.23 9.92
CA THR A 313 -14.19 3.98 10.47
C THR A 313 -15.28 4.23 11.51
N GLU A 314 -15.09 5.17 12.43
CA GLU A 314 -16.11 5.57 13.40
C GLU A 314 -17.31 6.22 12.74
N SER A 315 -17.13 7.05 11.72
CA SER A 315 -18.24 7.70 11.00
C SER A 315 -19.06 6.69 10.19
N LEU A 316 -18.41 5.67 9.60
CA LEU A 316 -19.08 4.54 8.95
C LEU A 316 -19.83 3.66 9.97
N LEU A 317 -19.22 3.37 11.13
CA LEU A 317 -19.86 2.61 12.22
C LEU A 317 -21.01 3.41 12.89
N LYS A 318 -20.89 4.74 13.03
CA LYS A 318 -21.95 5.63 13.51
C LYS A 318 -23.09 5.76 12.50
N ARG A 319 -22.82 5.74 11.18
CA ARG A 319 -23.86 5.65 10.13
C ARG A 319 -24.55 4.29 10.12
N GLY A 320 -23.83 3.19 10.37
CA GLY A 320 -24.42 1.86 10.56
C GLY A 320 -25.32 1.77 11.79
N ARG A 321 -24.88 2.33 12.92
CA ARG A 321 -25.67 2.34 14.18
C ARG A 321 -26.88 3.27 14.16
N LYS A 322 -26.84 4.39 13.42
CA LYS A 322 -28.02 5.27 13.23
C LYS A 322 -29.14 4.62 12.41
N ALA A 323 -28.87 3.55 11.67
CA ALA A 323 -29.89 2.80 10.94
C ALA A 323 -30.66 1.78 11.83
N GLU A 324 -30.15 1.46 13.03
CA GLU A 324 -30.77 0.48 13.93
C GLU A 324 -31.53 1.11 15.12
N SER A 325 -31.46 2.42 15.34
CA SER A 325 -32.03 3.05 16.55
C SER A 325 -33.40 3.71 16.38
N ALA A 326 -34.24 3.24 15.46
CA ALA A 326 -35.61 3.76 15.30
C ALA A 326 -36.67 2.67 15.18
N THR A 327 -36.79 1.81 16.21
CA THR A 327 -38.05 1.13 16.55
C THR A 327 -38.10 0.80 18.04
N PRO A 328 -39.24 0.99 18.73
CA PRO A 328 -39.31 0.80 20.18
C PRO A 328 -39.81 -0.62 20.56
N VAL A 329 -39.28 -1.09 21.69
CA VAL A 329 -39.78 -2.15 22.61
C VAL A 329 -39.64 -3.63 22.22
N GLY A 330 -38.85 -4.35 23.03
CA GLY A 330 -39.35 -5.60 23.64
C GLY A 330 -38.39 -6.80 23.78
N VAL A 331 -37.94 -7.02 25.03
CA VAL A 331 -37.61 -8.32 25.68
C VAL A 331 -36.16 -8.85 25.62
N HIS A 332 -35.48 -8.62 26.76
CA HIS A 332 -34.46 -9.42 27.45
C HIS A 332 -33.37 -10.20 26.69
N SER A 333 -32.14 -9.70 26.78
CA SER A 333 -30.97 -10.52 27.11
C SER A 333 -30.05 -9.77 28.07
N LYS A 334 -29.92 -10.27 29.30
CA LYS A 334 -28.86 -9.85 30.22
C LYS A 334 -27.53 -10.47 29.78
N THR A 335 -26.48 -9.71 30.09
CA THR A 335 -25.06 -10.08 30.22
C THR A 335 -24.21 -9.95 28.97
N LEU A 336 -23.36 -8.92 28.94
CA LEU A 336 -21.91 -9.08 28.87
C LEU A 336 -21.20 -7.77 29.28
N VAL A 337 -20.18 -7.96 30.11
CA VAL A 337 -19.22 -6.97 30.60
C VAL A 337 -18.33 -6.50 29.46
N ALA A 338 -18.23 -5.18 29.28
CA ALA A 338 -17.02 -4.42 28.92
C ALA A 338 -17.44 -2.96 28.72
N LEU A 339 -17.42 -2.17 29.80
CA LEU A 339 -17.63 -0.72 29.71
C LEU A 339 -16.42 -0.07 29.02
N PRO A 340 -16.62 0.77 27.98
CA PRO A 340 -15.55 1.53 27.37
C PRO A 340 -14.94 2.52 28.39
N ARG A 341 -13.61 2.65 28.36
CA ARG A 341 -12.77 3.49 29.24
C ARG A 341 -13.23 4.96 29.36
N ALA A 342 -14.05 5.44 28.42
CA ALA A 342 -14.64 6.77 28.41
C ALA A 342 -15.74 6.99 29.49
N GLU A 343 -16.43 5.94 29.95
CA GLU A 343 -17.47 6.05 30.99
C GLU A 343 -16.90 5.93 32.42
N LEU A 344 -15.65 5.48 32.58
CA LEU A 344 -14.96 5.41 33.88
C LEU A 344 -14.32 6.74 34.30
N LEU A 345 -14.05 7.64 33.36
CA LEU A 345 -13.44 8.96 33.65
C LEU A 345 -14.46 10.00 34.11
N GLY A 346 -15.76 9.79 33.88
CA GLY A 346 -16.84 10.64 34.37
C GLY A 346 -17.28 10.37 35.81
N LEU A 347 -16.69 9.37 36.47
CA LEU A 347 -17.04 8.94 37.84
C LEU A 347 -15.94 9.23 38.88
N ILE A 348 -14.90 9.99 38.50
CA ILE A 348 -13.81 10.39 39.40
C ILE A 348 -13.89 11.87 39.82
N ASP A 349 -14.76 12.68 39.22
CA ASP A 349 -15.00 14.08 39.63
C ASP A 349 -16.49 14.33 39.98
N SER A 350 -17.05 13.58 40.93
CA SER A 350 -18.33 13.86 41.59
C SER A 350 -18.36 13.36 43.02
#